data_AF-A0A4Y8YUI7-F1
#
_entry.id   AF-A0A4Y8YUI7-F1
#
_cell.length_a   1.000
_cell.length_b   1.000
_cell.length_c   1.000
_cell.angle_alpha   90.00
_cell.angle_beta   90.00
_cell.angle_gamma   90.00
#
_symmetry.space_group_name_H-M   'P 1'
#
loop_
_entity.id
_entity.type
_entity.pdbx_description
1 polymer ?
#
loop_
_entity_poly.entity_id
_entity_poly.type
_entity_poly.pdbx_seq_one_letter_code
_entity_poly.pdbx_strand_id
1 'polypeptide(L)'
;MARVIADAAYPAMIASALHSASFASVACSGVCSGATSAHVVSTPQSTFTPLPHRVPVQIDALWPRTTLVTLSIGGNDLNWAPLIGPCLQLVPQEDPRCRNNPVVLQEIDQRLGQLGPALDGVLDAITQRSPRAVVALVGHEACAPIAERWFTGSTTFGATPGDTSC
;
A
#
# COMPACT_ATOMS: atom_id res chain seq x y z
N MET A 1 -8.15 15.34 -20.34
CA MET A 1 -9.37 15.20 -19.53
C MET A 1 -9.05 14.26 -18.38
N ALA A 2 -8.98 14.75 -17.14
CA ALA A 2 -8.72 13.94 -15.97
C ALA A 2 -10.07 13.50 -15.38
N ARG A 3 -10.32 12.19 -15.32
CA ARG A 3 -11.46 11.62 -14.60
C ARG A 3 -10.96 11.25 -13.22
N VAL A 4 -11.20 12.14 -12.26
CA VAL A 4 -10.82 11.96 -10.85
C VAL A 4 -11.88 11.07 -10.19
N ILE A 5 -11.43 10.04 -9.48
CA ILE A 5 -12.25 9.29 -8.54
C ILE A 5 -11.47 9.32 -7.23
N ALA A 6 -12.05 9.95 -6.21
CA ALA A 6 -11.50 10.28 -4.89
C ALA A 6 -10.69 11.60 -4.82
N ASP A 7 -11.41 12.73 -4.76
CA ASP A 7 -10.89 14.08 -4.51
C ASP A 7 -10.24 14.27 -3.11
N ALA A 8 -10.27 13.23 -2.26
CA ALA A 8 -9.75 13.26 -0.89
C ALA A 8 -8.61 12.24 -0.60
N ALA A 9 -8.21 11.42 -1.58
CA ALA A 9 -7.09 10.50 -1.37
C ALA A 9 -5.76 11.27 -1.39
N TYR A 10 -4.78 10.84 -0.58
CA TYR A 10 -3.49 11.53 -0.46
C TYR A 10 -2.79 11.85 -1.81
N PRO A 11 -2.87 11.02 -2.89
CA PRO A 11 -2.23 11.39 -4.15
C PRO A 11 -2.85 12.63 -4.79
N ALA A 12 -4.17 12.80 -4.68
CA ALA A 12 -4.87 13.97 -5.19
C ALA A 12 -4.52 15.23 -4.38
N MET A 13 -4.38 15.09 -3.05
CA MET A 13 -3.93 16.18 -2.17
C MET A 13 -2.49 16.61 -2.48
N ILE A 14 -1.56 15.66 -2.64
CA ILE A 14 -0.18 15.94 -3.03
C ILE A 14 -0.14 16.63 -4.40
N ALA A 15 -0.89 16.11 -5.37
CA ALA A 15 -0.92 16.67 -6.72
C ALA A 15 -1.41 18.13 -6.72
N SER A 16 -2.44 18.43 -5.92
CA SER A 16 -2.97 19.78 -5.71
C SER A 16 -1.97 20.68 -5.02
N ALA A 17 -1.38 20.25 -3.90
CA ALA A 17 -0.42 21.05 -3.13
C ALA A 17 0.84 21.42 -3.95
N LEU A 18 1.31 20.49 -4.81
CA LEU A 18 2.46 20.69 -5.68
C LEU A 18 2.13 21.43 -6.99
N HIS A 19 0.86 21.77 -7.24
CA HIS A 19 0.41 22.36 -8.52
C HIS A 19 0.89 21.55 -9.73
N SER A 20 0.71 20.23 -9.67
CA SER A 20 1.24 19.30 -10.66
C SER A 20 0.71 19.61 -12.06
N ALA A 21 1.60 19.71 -13.05
CA ALA A 21 1.23 19.98 -14.44
C ALA A 21 0.31 18.90 -15.05
N SER A 22 0.39 17.67 -14.53
CA SER A 22 -0.51 16.56 -14.86
C SER A 22 -0.60 15.59 -13.69
N PHE A 23 -1.76 14.97 -13.51
CA PHE A 23 -2.02 13.98 -12.48
C PHE A 23 -2.81 12.80 -13.06
N ALA A 24 -2.42 11.59 -12.66
CA ALA A 24 -3.15 10.37 -12.91
C ALA A 24 -3.11 9.50 -11.66
N SER A 25 -4.27 9.00 -11.23
CA SER A 25 -4.38 7.97 -10.20
C SER A 25 -4.94 6.71 -10.86
N VAL A 26 -4.23 5.60 -10.68
CA VAL A 26 -4.70 4.25 -11.04
C VAL A 26 -4.90 3.38 -9.81
N ALA A 27 -4.75 3.97 -8.62
CA ALA A 27 -5.04 3.32 -7.37
C ALA A 27 -6.56 3.13 -7.25
N CYS A 28 -6.97 1.94 -6.83
CA CYS A 28 -8.38 1.61 -6.60
C CYS A 28 -8.65 1.56 -5.10
N SER A 29 -9.64 2.33 -4.64
CA SER A 29 -10.06 2.38 -3.23
C SER A 29 -11.46 1.78 -3.05
N GLY A 30 -11.77 1.30 -1.85
CA GLY A 30 -13.09 0.75 -1.53
C GLY A 30 -13.34 -0.62 -2.16
N VAL A 31 -14.48 -0.77 -2.84
CA VAL A 31 -14.96 -2.05 -3.42
C VAL A 31 -14.09 -2.65 -4.53
N CYS A 32 -13.05 -1.92 -4.97
CA CYS A 32 -12.08 -2.37 -5.95
C CYS A 32 -10.65 -2.44 -5.38
N SER A 33 -10.49 -2.28 -4.07
CA SER A 33 -9.23 -2.50 -3.34
C SER A 33 -8.80 -3.96 -3.42
N GLY A 34 -7.49 -4.22 -3.36
CA GLY A 34 -6.93 -5.58 -3.43
C GLY A 34 -5.69 -5.74 -4.30
N ALA A 35 -5.13 -4.65 -4.84
CA ALA A 35 -3.92 -4.70 -5.65
C ALA A 35 -2.73 -5.27 -4.85
N THR A 36 -1.90 -6.06 -5.53
CA THR A 36 -0.64 -6.64 -5.04
C THR A 36 0.51 -6.09 -5.88
N SER A 37 1.76 -6.32 -5.51
CA SER A 37 2.95 -5.96 -6.29
C SER A 37 2.86 -6.45 -7.75
N ALA A 38 2.39 -7.69 -7.96
CA ALA A 38 2.16 -8.25 -9.30
C ALA A 38 1.16 -7.42 -10.11
N HIS A 39 0.15 -6.84 -9.48
CA HIS A 39 -0.82 -5.97 -10.16
C HIS A 39 -0.20 -4.64 -10.64
N VAL A 40 0.89 -4.23 -10.01
CA VAL A 40 1.63 -3.04 -10.43
C VAL A 40 2.42 -3.32 -11.70
N VAL A 41 3.10 -4.48 -11.79
CA VAL A 41 4.14 -4.71 -12.81
C VAL A 41 3.77 -5.69 -13.92
N SER A 42 2.88 -6.65 -13.69
CA SER A 42 2.72 -7.79 -14.62
C SER A 42 1.28 -8.25 -14.85
N THR A 43 0.38 -8.04 -13.89
CA THR A 43 -0.93 -8.68 -13.88
C THR A 43 -2.05 -7.64 -13.84
N PRO A 44 -3.01 -7.65 -14.76
CA PRO A 44 -4.18 -6.80 -14.66
C PRO A 44 -5.07 -7.22 -13.48
N GLN A 45 -5.59 -6.25 -12.72
CA GLN A 45 -6.46 -6.52 -11.59
C GLN A 45 -7.91 -6.67 -12.06
N SER A 46 -8.60 -7.71 -11.60
CA SER A 46 -10.05 -7.89 -11.82
C SER A 46 -10.80 -7.57 -10.53
N THR A 47 -11.83 -6.73 -10.63
CA THR A 47 -12.65 -6.32 -9.49
C THR A 47 -14.11 -6.63 -9.79
N PHE A 48 -14.88 -7.11 -8.82
CA PHE A 48 -16.23 -7.67 -9.08
C PHE A 48 -17.39 -6.81 -8.55
N THR A 49 -17.11 -5.79 -7.75
CA THR A 49 -18.13 -4.97 -7.06
C THR A 49 -17.96 -3.49 -7.40
N PRO A 50 -19.02 -2.76 -7.80
CA PRO A 50 -20.41 -3.19 -8.04
C PRO A 50 -20.63 -3.87 -9.41
N LEU A 51 -19.66 -3.80 -10.32
CA LEU A 51 -19.65 -4.50 -11.62
C LEU A 51 -18.23 -4.99 -11.93
N PRO A 52 -18.07 -6.05 -12.75
CA PRO A 52 -16.77 -6.48 -13.24
C PRO A 52 -16.01 -5.34 -13.92
N HIS A 53 -14.86 -4.97 -13.37
CA HIS A 53 -13.96 -4.00 -13.96
C HIS A 53 -12.55 -4.58 -14.01
N ARG A 54 -11.85 -4.35 -15.12
CA ARG A 54 -10.48 -4.78 -15.31
C ARG A 54 -9.59 -3.54 -15.29
N VAL A 55 -8.81 -3.41 -14.22
CA VAL A 55 -7.77 -2.40 -14.12
C VAL A 55 -6.54 -2.93 -14.88
N PRO A 56 -6.00 -2.17 -15.85
CA PRO A 56 -4.76 -2.55 -16.53
C PRO A 56 -3.58 -2.71 -15.56
N VAL A 57 -2.45 -3.23 -16.06
CA VAL A 57 -1.21 -3.23 -15.28
C VAL A 57 -0.86 -1.79 -14.94
N GLN A 58 -0.67 -1.49 -13.66
CA GLN A 58 -0.66 -0.09 -13.21
C GLN A 58 0.55 0.70 -13.74
N ILE A 59 1.68 0.01 -13.99
CA ILE A 59 2.88 0.63 -14.55
C ILE A 59 2.67 1.20 -15.96
N ASP A 60 1.64 0.74 -16.70
CA ASP A 60 1.31 1.26 -18.02
C ASP A 60 0.86 2.73 -17.98
N ALA A 61 0.44 3.23 -16.81
CA ALA A 61 0.11 4.64 -16.61
C ALA A 61 1.36 5.55 -16.55
N LEU A 62 2.55 4.99 -16.38
CA LEU A 62 3.79 5.74 -16.29
C LEU A 62 4.36 6.12 -17.65
N TRP A 63 4.95 7.32 -17.70
CA TRP A 63 5.59 7.88 -18.88
C TRP A 63 7.05 8.20 -18.58
N PRO A 64 7.96 8.22 -19.59
CA PRO A 64 9.37 8.59 -19.38
C PRO A 64 9.61 10.00 -18.82
N ARG A 65 8.57 10.82 -18.74
CA ARG A 65 8.58 12.19 -18.20
C ARG A 65 7.86 12.33 -16.87
N THR A 66 7.34 11.24 -16.30
CA THR A 66 6.82 11.25 -14.93
C THR A 66 7.93 11.68 -13.97
N THR A 67 7.62 12.61 -13.07
CA THR A 67 8.59 13.20 -12.13
C THR A 67 8.37 12.78 -10.68
N LEU A 68 7.17 12.29 -10.35
CA LEU A 68 6.82 11.78 -9.03
C LEU A 68 5.92 10.57 -9.16
N VAL A 69 6.23 9.51 -8.43
CA VAL A 69 5.37 8.34 -8.24
C VAL A 69 5.18 8.13 -6.75
N THR A 70 3.94 8.18 -6.28
CA THR A 70 3.60 7.76 -4.92
C THR A 70 3.02 6.36 -4.96
N LEU A 71 3.54 5.45 -4.14
CA LEU A 71 3.16 4.05 -4.14
C LEU A 71 2.89 3.58 -2.71
N SER A 72 1.72 2.98 -2.48
CA SER A 72 1.45 2.19 -1.27
C SER A 72 0.98 0.81 -1.73
N ILE A 73 1.78 -0.21 -1.46
CA ILE A 73 1.57 -1.60 -1.89
C ILE A 73 2.21 -2.56 -0.88
N GLY A 74 1.85 -3.85 -0.92
CA GLY A 74 2.43 -4.87 -0.07
C GLY A 74 1.50 -5.46 0.99
N GLY A 75 0.47 -4.71 1.44
CA GLY A 75 -0.48 -5.24 2.42
C GLY A 75 -1.25 -6.47 1.93
N ASN A 76 -1.66 -6.47 0.66
CA ASN A 76 -2.33 -7.62 0.05
C ASN A 76 -1.35 -8.75 -0.29
N ASP A 77 -0.10 -8.43 -0.65
CA ASP A 77 0.98 -9.42 -0.85
C ASP A 77 1.26 -10.20 0.44
N LEU A 78 1.28 -9.50 1.58
CA LEU A 78 1.39 -10.11 2.90
C LEU A 78 0.14 -10.89 3.33
N ASN A 79 -0.98 -10.75 2.61
CA ASN A 79 -2.28 -11.19 3.06
C ASN A 79 -2.51 -10.74 4.52
N TRP A 80 -2.39 -9.42 4.73
CA TRP A 80 -2.25 -8.78 6.04
C TRP A 80 -3.36 -9.14 7.02
N ALA A 81 -4.62 -9.10 6.60
CA ALA A 81 -5.75 -9.34 7.51
C ALA A 81 -5.70 -10.75 8.17
N PRO A 82 -5.50 -11.84 7.41
CA PRO A 82 -5.22 -13.15 8.01
C PRO A 82 -3.93 -13.22 8.83
N LEU A 83 -2.90 -12.45 8.48
CA LEU A 83 -1.64 -12.42 9.21
C LEU A 83 -1.81 -11.88 10.64
N ILE A 84 -2.57 -10.80 10.79
CA ILE A 84 -2.83 -10.17 12.09
C ILE A 84 -4.03 -10.74 12.83
N GLY A 85 -4.86 -11.55 12.16
CA GLY A 85 -6.06 -12.16 12.75
C GLY A 85 -5.83 -12.80 14.13
N PRO A 86 -4.77 -13.61 14.34
CA PRO A 86 -4.45 -14.19 15.64
C PRO A 86 -4.09 -13.16 16.72
N CYS A 87 -3.73 -11.94 16.35
CA CYS A 87 -3.35 -10.85 17.25
C CYS A 87 -4.52 -9.93 17.59
N LEU A 88 -5.67 -10.07 16.92
CA LEU A 88 -6.85 -9.24 17.20
C LEU A 88 -7.46 -9.65 18.53
N GLN A 89 -7.65 -8.67 19.41
CA GLN A 89 -8.36 -8.86 20.68
C GLN A 89 -9.88 -8.88 20.41
N LEU A 90 -10.42 -10.09 20.21
CA LEU A 90 -11.86 -10.29 19.99
C LEU A 90 -12.68 -10.29 21.29
N VAL A 91 -12.03 -10.51 22.43
CA VAL A 91 -12.65 -10.53 23.76
C VAL A 91 -12.03 -9.43 24.63
N PRO A 92 -12.83 -8.52 25.22
CA PRO A 92 -12.31 -7.48 26.10
C PRO A 92 -11.50 -8.08 27.25
N GLN A 93 -10.33 -7.51 27.53
CA GLN A 93 -9.43 -7.89 28.64
C GLN A 93 -8.68 -9.22 28.47
N GLU A 94 -8.80 -9.93 27.35
CA GLU A 94 -7.95 -11.09 27.04
C GLU A 94 -6.76 -10.69 26.16
N ASP A 95 -5.54 -11.07 26.57
CA ASP A 95 -4.36 -10.98 25.71
C ASP A 95 -4.32 -12.20 24.78
N PRO A 96 -4.40 -12.04 23.45
CA PRO A 96 -4.32 -13.15 22.51
C PRO A 96 -2.94 -13.84 22.49
N ARG A 97 -1.94 -13.33 23.22
CA ARG A 97 -0.57 -13.86 23.34
C ARG A 97 0.13 -14.10 21.99
N CYS A 98 -0.36 -13.43 20.95
CA CYS A 98 0.09 -13.55 19.58
C CYS A 98 1.54 -13.05 19.39
N ARG A 99 1.92 -12.02 20.15
CA ARG A 99 3.23 -11.35 20.05
C ARG A 99 4.43 -12.27 20.25
N ASN A 100 4.29 -13.24 21.14
CA ASN A 100 5.37 -14.17 21.46
C ASN A 100 5.10 -15.57 20.90
N ASN A 101 4.10 -15.72 20.03
CA ASN A 101 3.79 -17.00 19.42
C ASN A 101 4.82 -17.29 18.30
N PRO A 102 5.63 -18.36 18.42
CA PRO A 102 6.69 -18.64 17.45
C PRO A 102 6.15 -18.95 16.06
N VAL A 103 4.95 -19.53 15.95
CA VAL A 103 4.29 -19.82 14.66
C VAL A 103 3.90 -18.51 13.96
N VAL A 104 3.35 -17.55 14.71
CA VAL A 104 2.98 -16.24 14.16
C VAL A 104 4.22 -15.46 13.73
N LEU A 105 5.26 -15.43 14.57
CA LEU A 105 6.51 -14.74 14.25
C LEU A 105 7.17 -15.33 13.00
N GLN A 106 7.25 -16.66 12.90
CA GLN A 106 7.78 -17.33 11.72
C GLN A 106 7.00 -16.99 10.44
N GLU A 107 5.66 -16.97 10.52
CA GLU A 107 4.82 -16.62 9.38
C GLU A 107 5.06 -15.16 8.93
N ILE A 108 5.21 -14.23 9.88
CA ILE A 108 5.50 -12.83 9.58
C ILE A 108 6.87 -12.68 8.91
N ASP A 109 7.91 -13.29 9.48
CA ASP A 109 9.26 -13.25 8.93
C ASP A 109 9.31 -13.82 7.52
N GLN A 110 8.62 -14.95 7.30
CA GLN A 110 8.52 -15.56 5.97
C GLN A 110 7.86 -14.62 4.96
N ARG A 111 6.71 -14.02 5.30
CA ARG A 111 5.97 -13.15 4.37
C ARG A 111 6.72 -11.83 4.11
N LEU A 112 7.37 -11.26 5.12
CA LEU A 112 8.23 -10.09 4.94
C LEU A 112 9.45 -10.40 4.07
N GLY A 113 10.06 -11.57 4.26
CA GLY A 113 11.17 -12.05 3.41
C GLY A 113 10.77 -12.22 1.94
N GLN A 114 9.51 -12.54 1.66
CA GLN A 114 8.96 -12.58 0.29
C GLN A 114 8.59 -11.20 -0.25
N LEU A 115 8.09 -10.31 0.62
CA LEU A 115 7.67 -8.97 0.23
C LEU A 115 8.84 -8.11 -0.24
N GLY A 116 9.99 -8.17 0.43
CA GLY A 116 11.17 -7.35 0.08
C GLY A 116 11.55 -7.43 -1.40
N PRO A 117 11.88 -8.63 -1.93
CA PRO A 117 12.19 -8.82 -3.35
C PRO A 117 11.05 -8.42 -4.29
N ALA A 118 9.79 -8.59 -3.88
CA ALA A 118 8.64 -8.17 -4.69
C ALA A 118 8.56 -6.63 -4.81
N LEU A 119 8.83 -5.91 -3.72
CA LEU A 119 8.91 -4.45 -3.72
C LEU A 119 10.10 -3.95 -4.53
N ASP A 120 11.27 -4.59 -4.40
CA ASP A 120 12.45 -4.26 -5.20
C ASP A 120 12.13 -4.35 -6.70
N GLY A 121 11.49 -5.44 -7.13
CA GLY A 121 11.06 -5.61 -8.53
C GLY A 121 10.07 -4.53 -9.00
N VAL A 122 9.17 -4.07 -8.12
CA VAL A 122 8.27 -2.95 -8.43
C VAL A 122 9.03 -1.63 -8.60
N LEU A 123 9.95 -1.33 -7.67
CA LEU A 123 10.75 -0.09 -7.71
C LEU A 123 11.68 -0.06 -8.93
N ASP A 124 12.30 -1.18 -9.28
CA ASP A 124 13.11 -1.33 -10.48
C ASP A 124 12.31 -1.07 -11.75
N ALA A 125 11.12 -1.68 -11.85
CA ALA A 125 10.24 -1.49 -13.00
C ALA A 125 9.80 -0.01 -13.14
N ILE A 126 9.43 0.64 -12.04
CA ILE A 126 9.06 2.07 -12.03
C ILE A 126 10.23 2.92 -12.50
N THR A 127 11.43 2.66 -11.98
CA THR A 127 12.66 3.39 -12.33
C THR A 127 13.01 3.19 -13.80
N GLN A 128 12.88 1.97 -14.33
CA GLN A 128 13.11 1.69 -15.74
C GLN A 128 12.12 2.43 -16.64
N ARG A 129 10.84 2.50 -16.25
CA ARG A 129 9.78 3.15 -17.02
C ARG A 129 9.84 4.68 -16.94
N SER A 130 10.23 5.21 -15.78
CA SER A 130 10.27 6.64 -15.44
C SER A 130 11.60 7.01 -14.78
N PRO A 131 12.73 7.04 -15.51
CA PRO A 131 14.08 7.18 -14.94
C PRO A 131 14.36 8.53 -14.25
N ARG A 132 13.45 9.51 -14.38
CA ARG A 132 13.54 10.83 -13.74
C ARG A 132 12.56 11.00 -12.57
N ALA A 133 11.75 9.99 -12.28
CA ALA A 133 10.77 10.08 -11.21
C ALA A 133 11.44 9.93 -9.85
N VAL A 134 11.07 10.78 -8.90
CA VAL A 134 11.24 10.47 -7.49
C VAL A 134 10.14 9.47 -7.11
N VAL A 135 10.52 8.34 -6.53
CA VAL A 135 9.56 7.32 -6.07
C VAL A 135 9.41 7.43 -4.56
N ALA A 136 8.22 7.82 -4.12
CA ALA A 136 7.84 7.86 -2.72
C ALA A 136 7.05 6.59 -2.37
N LEU A 137 7.73 5.63 -1.74
CA LEU A 137 7.09 4.45 -1.16
C LEU A 137 6.47 4.83 0.20
N VAL A 138 5.15 4.75 0.29
CA VAL A 138 4.35 5.19 1.42
C VAL A 138 3.93 3.97 2.24
N GLY A 139 4.36 3.93 3.50
CA GLY A 139 3.95 2.89 4.46
C GLY A 139 2.49 3.06 4.89
N HIS A 140 1.90 1.97 5.39
CA HIS A 140 0.62 2.05 6.09
C HIS A 140 0.82 2.54 7.52
N GLU A 141 -0.15 3.29 8.04
CA GLU A 141 -0.19 3.71 9.43
C GLU A 141 -0.20 2.50 10.36
N ALA A 142 0.45 2.61 11.51
CA ALA A 142 0.46 1.56 12.51
C ALA A 142 -0.58 1.83 13.60
N CYS A 143 -1.54 0.91 13.73
CA CYS A 143 -2.63 0.95 14.70
C CYS A 143 -2.25 0.65 16.16
N ALA A 144 -0.96 0.62 16.48
CA ALA A 144 -0.46 0.39 17.84
C ALA A 144 0.36 1.60 18.34
N PRO A 145 0.34 1.90 19.65
CA PRO A 145 1.27 2.83 20.26
C PRO A 145 2.72 2.51 19.88
N ILE A 146 3.57 3.52 19.66
CA ILE A 146 4.95 3.32 19.17
C ILE A 146 5.73 2.33 20.05
N ALA A 147 5.57 2.39 21.37
CA ALA A 147 6.20 1.48 22.32
C ALA A 147 5.78 0.01 22.16
N GLU A 148 4.67 -0.24 21.49
CA GLU A 148 4.05 -1.55 21.35
C GLU A 148 4.16 -2.12 19.93
N ARG A 149 4.71 -1.35 18.97
CA ARG A 149 4.87 -1.81 17.59
C ARG A 149 5.93 -2.91 17.49
N TRP A 150 5.72 -3.86 16.58
CA TRP A 150 6.67 -4.95 16.31
C TRP A 150 7.81 -4.50 15.39
N PHE A 151 7.58 -3.40 14.66
CA PHE A 151 8.54 -2.78 13.77
C PHE A 151 8.54 -1.28 14.01
N THR A 152 9.73 -0.68 14.07
CA THR A 152 9.88 0.77 13.97
C THR A 152 9.69 1.16 12.51
N GLY A 153 8.47 1.55 12.15
CA GLY A 153 8.20 2.20 10.87
C GLY A 153 8.90 3.56 10.78
N SER A 154 8.90 4.17 9.59
CA SER A 154 9.42 5.53 9.41
C SER A 154 8.58 6.54 10.19
N THR A 155 9.19 7.30 11.09
CA THR A 155 8.54 8.41 11.82
C THR A 155 8.62 9.73 11.07
N THR A 156 9.23 9.74 9.88
CA THR A 156 9.65 10.95 9.16
C THR A 156 8.48 11.79 8.65
N PHE A 157 7.32 11.18 8.40
CA PHE A 157 6.18 11.88 7.79
C PHE A 157 4.99 12.11 8.75
N GLY A 158 5.13 11.77 10.03
CA GLY A 158 4.06 11.91 11.03
C GLY A 158 2.90 10.94 10.80
N ALA A 159 2.01 10.82 11.79
CA ALA A 159 0.72 10.14 11.62
C ALA A 159 -0.24 11.06 10.88
N THR A 160 -0.98 10.54 9.91
CA THR A 160 -2.01 11.33 9.20
C THR A 160 -3.11 11.74 10.19
N PRO A 161 -3.33 13.05 10.44
CA PRO A 161 -4.35 13.49 11.40
C PRO A 161 -5.76 13.10 10.91
N GLY A 162 -6.51 12.38 11.74
CA GLY A 162 -7.91 12.02 11.46
C GLY A 162 -8.15 10.63 10.88
N ASP A 163 -7.11 9.82 10.66
CA ASP A 163 -7.30 8.42 10.30
C ASP A 163 -7.60 7.61 11.57
N THR A 164 -8.89 7.51 11.91
CA THR A 164 -9.39 6.67 13.01
C THR A 164 -9.63 5.23 12.57
N SER A 165 -9.00 4.79 11.47
CA SER A 165 -9.17 3.44 10.91
C SER A 165 -8.32 2.41 11.68
N CYS A 166 -8.52 2.41 12.99
CA CYS A 166 -8.21 1.34 13.94
C CYS A 166 -9.47 1.24 14.83
#